data_AF-Q5JCH8-F1
#
_entry.id   AF-Q5JCH8-F1
#
_cell.length_a   1.000
_cell.length_b   1.000
_cell.length_c   1.000
_cell.angle_alpha   90.00
_cell.angle_beta   90.00
_cell.angle_gamma   90.00
#
_symmetry.space_group_name_H-M   'P 1'
#
loop_
_entity.id
_entity.type
_entity.pdbx_description
1 polymer ?
#
loop_
_entity_poly.entity_id
_entity_poly.type
_entity_poly.pdbx_seq_one_letter_code
_entity_poly.pdbx_strand_id
1 'polypeptide(L)'
;TMMLLPLTWLTTPKWLWTNFMVSSSIIAMMSLMWLNLPFEFSNFTNMLMSVDPTSSPLLVFSNSTNVLMSVDSISSPLLVLTCWLLPLMTLASQKHLKTNPLPRQRTYLIMLTLLQMSLIIAFSSTELIMFYIA
;
A
#
# COMPACT_ATOMS: atom_id res chain seq x y z
N THR A 1 -0.83 -3.30 -6.45
CA THR A 1 -0.61 -1.98 -7.09
C THR A 1 -0.08 -2.08 -8.52
N MET A 2 0.87 -2.97 -8.86
CA MET A 2 1.32 -3.17 -10.26
C MET A 2 0.18 -3.43 -11.27
N MET A 3 -0.90 -4.09 -10.84
CA MET A 3 -2.07 -4.35 -11.69
C MET A 3 -2.87 -3.08 -12.07
N LEU A 4 -2.62 -1.94 -11.43
CA LEU A 4 -3.22 -0.64 -11.81
C LEU A 4 -2.64 -0.12 -13.14
N LEU A 5 -1.38 -0.44 -13.47
CA LEU A 5 -0.74 0.04 -14.70
C LEU A 5 -1.44 -0.50 -15.96
N PRO A 6 -1.64 -1.82 -16.13
CA PRO A 6 -2.43 -2.35 -17.24
C PRO A 6 -3.85 -1.79 -17.27
N LEU A 7 -4.46 -1.61 -16.09
CA LEU A 7 -5.83 -1.11 -15.96
C LEU A 7 -5.98 0.31 -16.53
N THR A 8 -5.01 1.20 -16.30
CA THR A 8 -5.05 2.57 -16.85
C THR A 8 -4.96 2.61 -18.39
N TRP A 9 -4.33 1.59 -19.00
CA TRP A 9 -4.14 1.54 -20.44
C TRP A 9 -5.31 0.85 -21.16
N LEU A 10 -5.81 -0.25 -20.60
CA LEU A 10 -6.88 -1.06 -21.17
C LEU A 10 -8.30 -0.50 -20.97
N THR A 11 -8.49 0.45 -20.06
CA THR A 11 -9.84 0.98 -19.75
C THR A 11 -10.32 2.03 -20.75
N THR A 12 -11.64 2.02 -20.98
CA THR A 12 -12.32 3.01 -21.82
C THR A 12 -12.32 4.40 -21.16
N PRO A 13 -12.31 5.50 -21.94
CA PRO A 13 -12.24 6.87 -21.43
C PRO A 13 -13.26 7.21 -20.36
N LYS A 14 -14.48 6.70 -20.54
CA LYS A 14 -15.66 7.05 -19.74
C LYS A 14 -15.59 6.45 -18.33
N TRP A 15 -14.99 5.27 -18.20
CA TRP A 15 -14.92 4.51 -16.95
C TRP A 15 -13.54 4.53 -16.29
N LEU A 16 -12.56 5.13 -16.94
CA LEU A 16 -11.16 5.17 -16.48
C LEU A 16 -11.04 5.70 -15.04
N TRP A 17 -11.69 6.82 -14.72
CA TRP A 17 -11.66 7.39 -13.37
C TRP A 17 -12.36 6.50 -12.34
N THR A 18 -13.55 6.01 -12.66
CA THR A 18 -14.32 5.17 -11.73
C THR A 18 -13.61 3.84 -11.45
N ASN A 19 -13.08 3.18 -12.48
CA ASN A 19 -12.35 1.92 -12.34
C ASN A 19 -11.05 2.10 -11.56
N PHE A 20 -10.32 3.20 -11.78
CA PHE A 20 -9.13 3.51 -11.02
C PHE A 20 -9.46 3.76 -9.54
N MET A 21 -10.49 4.56 -9.25
CA MET A 21 -10.95 4.81 -7.88
C MET A 21 -11.33 3.53 -7.16
N VAL A 22 -12.15 2.67 -7.77
CA VAL A 22 -12.62 1.42 -7.15
C VAL A 22 -11.46 0.45 -6.91
N SER A 23 -10.58 0.26 -7.90
CA SER A 23 -9.42 -0.62 -7.72
C SER A 23 -8.45 -0.09 -6.65
N SER A 24 -8.25 1.22 -6.59
CA SER A 24 -7.43 1.83 -5.54
C SER A 24 -8.05 1.72 -4.15
N SER A 25 -9.36 1.90 -4.00
CA SER A 25 -10.03 1.80 -2.70
C SER A 25 -10.08 0.36 -2.19
N ILE A 26 -10.19 -0.63 -3.10
CA ILE A 26 -10.06 -2.06 -2.75
C ILE A 26 -8.66 -2.33 -2.19
N ILE A 27 -7.61 -1.79 -2.81
CA ILE A 27 -6.24 -1.92 -2.31
C ILE A 27 -6.09 -1.26 -0.93
N ALA A 28 -6.64 -0.05 -0.75
CA ALA A 28 -6.63 0.65 0.53
C ALA A 28 -7.35 -0.17 1.63
N MET A 29 -8.49 -0.79 1.30
CA MET A 29 -9.21 -1.66 2.23
C MET A 29 -8.41 -2.91 2.59
N MET A 30 -7.77 -3.55 1.61
CA MET A 30 -6.89 -4.70 1.87
C MET A 30 -5.66 -4.33 2.70
N SER A 31 -5.13 -3.10 2.55
CA SER A 31 -3.97 -2.64 3.33
C SER A 31 -4.23 -2.58 4.83
N LEU A 32 -5.47 -2.37 5.28
CA LEU A 32 -5.83 -2.39 6.70
C LEU A 32 -5.55 -3.73 7.37
N MET A 33 -5.50 -4.84 6.61
CA MET A 33 -5.09 -6.14 7.14
C MET A 33 -3.64 -6.15 7.66
N TRP A 34 -2.81 -5.19 7.22
CA TRP A 34 -1.42 -5.07 7.63
C TRP A 34 -1.23 -4.31 8.94
N LEU A 35 -2.27 -3.63 9.43
CA LEU A 35 -2.25 -2.86 10.66
C LEU A 35 -2.37 -3.80 11.85
N ASN A 36 -1.31 -4.58 12.08
CA ASN A 36 -1.12 -5.34 13.30
C ASN A 36 -0.25 -4.49 14.21
N LEU A 37 -0.86 -3.73 15.12
CA LEU A 37 -0.16 -3.07 16.21
C LEU A 37 -0.01 -4.11 17.33
N PRO A 38 1.15 -4.77 17.51
CA PRO A 38 1.44 -5.33 18.82
C PRO A 38 1.57 -4.12 19.73
N PHE A 39 0.47 -3.74 20.39
CA PHE A 39 0.54 -2.80 21.49
C PHE A 39 1.49 -3.45 22.51
N GLU A 40 2.70 -2.91 22.63
CA GLU A 40 3.78 -3.25 23.56
C GLU A 40 3.33 -3.04 25.04
N PHE A 41 2.15 -3.56 25.40
CA PHE A 41 1.64 -3.62 26.76
C PHE A 41 1.53 -5.06 27.26
N SER A 42 1.73 -6.06 26.39
CA SER A 42 1.82 -7.47 26.77
C SER A 42 3.24 -7.92 27.16
N ASN A 43 4.24 -7.05 27.13
CA ASN A 43 5.61 -7.40 27.57
C ASN A 43 5.79 -7.33 29.11
N PHE A 44 4.70 -7.23 29.87
CA PHE A 44 4.67 -7.42 31.34
C PHE A 44 3.96 -8.69 31.80
N THR A 45 3.71 -9.66 30.92
CA THR A 45 3.15 -10.95 31.34
C THR A 45 4.09 -12.10 31.01
N ASN A 46 4.99 -12.37 31.96
CA ASN A 46 5.66 -13.64 32.27
C ASN A 46 6.14 -14.55 31.12
N MET A 47 7.41 -14.98 31.26
CA MET A 47 8.14 -16.00 30.49
C MET A 47 7.42 -17.36 30.28
N LEU A 48 6.21 -17.56 30.81
CA LEU A 48 5.44 -18.80 30.79
C LEU A 48 4.26 -18.82 29.80
N MET A 49 3.88 -17.68 29.19
CA MET A 49 2.86 -17.70 28.14
C MET A 49 3.54 -17.89 26.79
N SER A 50 3.85 -19.15 26.49
CA SER A 50 4.06 -19.63 25.12
C SER A 50 2.80 -19.29 24.33
N VAL A 51 2.82 -18.14 23.66
CA VAL A 51 1.83 -17.84 22.62
C VAL A 51 2.06 -18.89 21.54
N ASP A 52 1.19 -19.90 21.52
CA ASP A 52 1.26 -20.96 20.53
C ASP A 52 1.23 -20.32 19.13
N PRO A 53 2.13 -20.73 18.21
CA PRO A 53 2.24 -20.15 16.86
C PRO A 53 0.98 -20.37 16.00
N THR A 54 -0.03 -21.06 16.53
CA THR A 54 -1.35 -21.30 15.92
C THR A 54 -2.40 -20.27 16.30
N SER A 55 -2.22 -19.53 17.42
CA SER A 55 -3.19 -18.52 17.90
C SER A 55 -3.03 -17.17 17.21
N SER A 56 -1.92 -16.97 16.50
CA SER A 56 -1.65 -15.78 15.68
C SER A 56 -1.20 -16.19 14.26
N PRO A 57 -2.07 -16.83 13.47
CA PRO A 57 -1.74 -17.20 12.09
C PRO A 57 -1.35 -15.96 11.25
N LEU A 58 -1.80 -14.77 11.68
CA LEU A 58 -1.47 -13.47 11.08
C LEU A 58 -0.04 -12.97 11.40
N LEU A 59 0.56 -13.33 12.54
CA LEU A 59 1.99 -13.08 12.83
C LEU A 59 2.91 -14.04 12.08
N VAL A 60 2.43 -15.26 11.79
CA VAL A 60 3.14 -16.19 10.91
C VAL A 60 3.19 -15.65 9.48
N PHE A 61 2.12 -14.98 9.01
CA PHE A 61 2.13 -14.30 7.71
C PHE A 61 3.19 -13.19 7.64
N SER A 62 3.36 -12.36 8.67
CA SER A 62 4.42 -11.33 8.70
C SER A 62 5.84 -11.90 8.73
N ASN A 63 6.05 -13.08 9.33
CA ASN A 63 7.35 -13.76 9.30
C ASN A 63 7.62 -14.52 7.98
N SER A 64 6.60 -14.69 7.13
CA SER A 64 6.70 -15.41 5.85
C SER A 64 6.92 -14.51 4.63
N THR A 65 6.81 -13.19 4.78
CA THR A 65 7.24 -12.26 3.74
C THR A 65 8.76 -12.31 3.71
N ASN A 66 9.34 -12.85 2.62
CA ASN A 66 10.77 -12.97 2.29
C ASN A 66 11.73 -12.15 3.18
N VAL A 67 12.89 -12.72 3.53
CA VAL A 67 13.99 -12.08 4.31
C VAL A 67 14.34 -10.63 3.89
N LEU A 68 14.02 -10.24 2.64
CA LEU A 68 14.23 -8.91 2.08
C LEU A 68 13.17 -7.86 2.47
N MET A 69 11.97 -8.27 2.91
CA MET A 69 10.87 -7.40 3.29
C MET A 69 10.44 -7.67 4.72
N SER A 70 11.01 -6.93 5.65
CA SER A 70 10.46 -6.80 7.00
C SER A 70 9.55 -5.58 7.03
N VAL A 71 8.40 -5.74 7.69
CA VAL A 71 7.54 -4.60 8.00
C VAL A 71 7.46 -4.47 9.50
N ASP A 72 8.17 -3.45 9.96
CA ASP A 72 8.26 -3.09 11.36
C ASP A 72 6.99 -2.35 11.79
N SER A 73 6.73 -2.33 13.10
CA SER A 73 5.56 -1.70 13.74
C SER A 73 5.37 -0.21 13.40
N ILE A 74 6.44 0.49 12.99
CA ILE A 74 6.41 1.89 12.54
C ILE A 74 6.09 2.00 11.05
N SER A 75 6.56 1.06 10.23
CA SER A 75 6.37 1.08 8.78
C SER A 75 4.95 0.66 8.36
N SER A 76 4.30 -0.20 9.14
CA SER A 76 2.93 -0.67 8.86
C SER A 76 1.88 0.46 8.81
N PRO A 77 1.75 1.39 9.78
CA PRO A 77 0.80 2.50 9.67
C PRO A 77 1.16 3.46 8.52
N LEU A 78 2.45 3.70 8.25
CA LEU A 78 2.88 4.54 7.14
C LEU A 78 2.48 3.93 5.80
N LEU A 79 2.66 2.62 5.61
CA LEU A 79 2.25 1.90 4.40
C LEU A 79 0.74 1.93 4.19
N VAL A 80 -0.06 1.77 5.25
CA VAL A 80 -1.52 1.90 5.19
C VAL A 80 -1.92 3.31 4.78
N LEU A 81 -1.29 4.33 5.37
CA LEU A 81 -1.51 5.73 5.00
C LEU A 81 -1.18 5.99 3.53
N THR A 82 -0.07 5.44 3.02
CA THR A 82 0.26 5.59 1.59
C THR A 82 -0.81 4.96 0.69
N CYS A 83 -1.27 3.74 1.02
CA CYS A 83 -2.31 3.05 0.23
C CYS A 83 -3.64 3.81 0.24
N TRP A 84 -3.96 4.48 1.35
CA TRP A 84 -5.11 5.37 1.46
C TRP A 84 -4.96 6.68 0.70
N LEU A 85 -3.74 7.20 0.62
CA LEU A 85 -3.45 8.47 -0.02
C LEU A 85 -3.69 8.39 -1.54
N LEU A 86 -3.50 7.23 -2.17
CA LEU A 86 -3.73 7.05 -3.61
C LEU A 86 -5.20 7.31 -4.05
N PRO A 87 -6.23 6.67 -3.47
CA PRO A 87 -7.63 7.02 -3.72
C PRO A 87 -7.94 8.51 -3.47
N LEU A 88 -7.36 9.09 -2.42
CA LEU A 88 -7.60 10.49 -2.05
C LEU A 88 -7.01 11.47 -3.09
N MET A 89 -5.76 11.24 -3.52
CA MET A 89 -5.12 12.02 -4.58
C MET A 89 -5.90 11.94 -5.88
N THR A 90 -6.39 10.75 -6.22
CA THR A 90 -7.17 10.58 -7.43
C THR A 90 -8.49 11.34 -7.36
N LEU A 91 -9.17 11.34 -6.22
CA LEU A 91 -10.42 12.08 -6.00
C LEU A 91 -10.20 13.60 -6.09
N ALA A 92 -9.14 14.12 -5.47
CA ALA A 92 -8.79 15.54 -5.54
C ALA A 92 -8.44 16.00 -6.97
N SER A 93 -7.75 15.15 -7.73
CA SER A 93 -7.27 15.49 -9.08
C SER A 93 -8.34 15.43 -10.18
N GLN A 94 -9.48 14.75 -9.96
CA GLN A 94 -10.50 14.51 -10.99
C GLN A 94 -11.02 15.81 -11.60
N LYS A 95 -11.31 16.83 -10.77
CA LYS A 95 -11.93 18.08 -11.22
C LYS A 95 -10.99 18.91 -12.10
N HIS A 96 -9.70 18.93 -11.77
CA HIS A 96 -8.69 19.69 -12.50
C HIS A 96 -8.26 19.00 -13.81
N LEU A 97 -8.24 17.67 -13.85
CA LEU A 97 -7.77 16.91 -15.02
C LEU A 97 -8.83 16.68 -16.09
N LYS A 98 -10.13 16.84 -15.78
CA LYS A 98 -11.23 16.72 -16.75
C LYS A 98 -11.13 17.69 -17.94
N THR A 99 -10.42 18.81 -17.79
CA THR A 99 -10.20 19.79 -18.86
C THR A 99 -9.05 19.43 -19.81
N ASN A 100 -8.24 18.42 -19.48
CA ASN A 100 -7.06 18.03 -20.25
C ASN A 100 -7.35 16.88 -21.22
N PRO A 101 -6.59 16.75 -22.32
CA PRO A 101 -6.75 15.64 -23.27
C PRO A 101 -6.43 14.29 -22.62
N LEU A 102 -7.10 13.23 -23.09
CA LEU A 102 -7.02 11.86 -22.57
C LEU A 102 -5.60 11.30 -22.34
N PRO A 103 -4.62 11.46 -23.24
CA PRO A 103 -3.27 10.95 -22.99
C PRO A 103 -2.63 11.57 -21.74
N ARG A 104 -2.87 12.85 -21.45
CA ARG A 104 -2.34 13.52 -20.24
C ARG A 104 -2.96 12.98 -18.96
N GLN A 105 -4.24 12.61 -19.00
CA GLN A 105 -4.91 11.98 -17.86
C GLN A 105 -4.30 10.60 -17.56
N ARG A 106 -4.02 9.82 -18.60
CA ARG A 106 -3.36 8.51 -18.47
C ARG A 106 -1.95 8.63 -17.90
N THR A 107 -1.15 9.55 -18.43
CA THR A 107 0.21 9.78 -17.90
C THR A 107 0.17 10.21 -16.43
N TYR A 108 -0.78 11.05 -16.04
CA TYR A 108 -0.92 11.46 -14.64
C TYR A 108 -1.24 10.27 -13.72
N LEU A 109 -2.19 9.41 -14.10
CA LEU A 109 -2.50 8.21 -13.30
C LEU A 109 -1.30 7.25 -13.23
N ILE A 110 -0.55 7.10 -14.33
CA ILE A 110 0.68 6.30 -14.34
C ILE A 110 1.71 6.87 -13.35
N MET A 111 1.91 8.19 -13.34
CA MET A 111 2.81 8.84 -12.39
C MET A 111 2.37 8.63 -10.93
N LEU A 112 1.07 8.72 -10.64
CA LEU A 112 0.53 8.41 -9.31
C LEU A 112 0.77 6.95 -8.91
N THR A 113 0.59 6.01 -9.83
CA THR A 113 0.87 4.59 -9.54
C THR A 113 2.35 4.33 -9.31
N LEU A 114 3.24 4.99 -10.06
CA LEU A 114 4.69 4.89 -9.89
C LEU A 114 5.12 5.39 -8.51
N LEU A 115 4.60 6.54 -8.10
CA LEU A 115 4.85 7.11 -6.77
C LEU A 115 4.39 6.16 -5.65
N GLN A 116 3.24 5.52 -5.81
CA GLN A 116 2.78 4.54 -4.82
C GLN A 116 3.68 3.30 -4.77
N MET A 117 4.21 2.85 -5.92
CA MET A 117 5.13 1.72 -5.94
C MET A 117 6.45 2.05 -5.24
N SER A 118 7.05 3.22 -5.48
CA SER A 118 8.31 3.60 -4.82
C SER A 118 8.15 3.74 -3.31
N LEU A 119 7.07 4.38 -2.84
CA LEU A 119 6.82 4.50 -1.40
C LEU A 119 6.62 3.14 -0.72
N ILE A 120 5.93 2.19 -1.37
CA ILE A 120 5.77 0.84 -0.81
C ILE A 120 7.13 0.14 -0.70
N ILE A 121 8.00 0.30 -1.70
CA ILE A 121 9.34 -0.30 -1.69
C ILE A 121 10.22 0.36 -0.62
N ALA A 122 10.17 1.69 -0.48
CA ALA A 122 10.95 2.44 0.49
C ALA A 122 10.61 2.01 1.93
N PHE A 123 9.32 1.93 2.28
CA PHE A 123 8.91 1.59 3.63
C PHE A 123 8.95 0.08 3.95
N SER A 124 9.21 -0.78 2.97
CA SER A 124 9.41 -2.22 3.19
C SER A 124 10.88 -2.65 3.14
N SER A 125 11.81 -1.72 2.88
CA SER A 125 13.24 -2.00 2.79
C SER A 125 13.89 -2.13 4.17
N THR A 126 14.58 -3.23 4.41
CA THR A 126 15.39 -3.48 5.61
C THR A 126 16.74 -2.74 5.59
N GLU A 127 17.29 -2.51 4.40
CA GLU A 127 18.62 -1.92 4.20
C GLU A 127 18.54 -0.44 3.81
N LEU A 128 19.40 0.40 4.39
CA LEU A 128 19.45 1.85 4.12
C LEU A 128 19.77 2.17 2.64
N ILE A 129 20.51 1.31 1.96
CA ILE A 129 20.88 1.52 0.55
C ILE A 129 19.67 1.34 -0.39
N MET A 130 18.80 0.35 -0.10
CA MET A 130 17.58 0.11 -0.88
C MET A 130 16.52 1.18 -0.58
N PHE A 131 16.47 1.68 0.66
CA PHE A 131 15.66 2.85 1.01
C PHE A 131 16.06 4.10 0.21
N TYR A 132 17.35 4.32 -0.04
CA TYR A 132 17.83 5.48 -0.82
C TYR A 132 17.51 5.38 -2.32
N ILE A 133 17.47 4.16 -2.87
CA ILE A 133 17.21 3.93 -4.30
C ILE A 133 15.71 4.00 -4.64
N ALA A 134 14.87 3.60 -3.69
CA ALA A 134 13.42 3.55 -3.84
C ALA A 134 12.80 4.94 -4.06
#